data_AF-A0A239BT15-F1
#
_entry.id   AF-A0A239BT15-F1
#
_cell.length_a   1.000
_cell.length_b   1.000
_cell.length_c   1.000
_cell.angle_alpha   90.00
_cell.angle_beta   90.00
_cell.angle_gamma   90.00
#
_symmetry.space_group_name_H-M   'P 1'
#
loop_
_entity.id
_entity.type
_entity.pdbx_description
1 polymer ?
#
loop_
_entity_poly.entity_id
_entity_poly.type
_entity_poly.pdbx_seq_one_letter_code
_entity_poly.pdbx_strand_id
1 'polypeptide(L)'
;MPYTPFGGFNPIDIPYLESKGIYVVKDIKQADVLVGGHRKFLKPYFRKYLNKKKYVIWTQEPRFDVSFKPVRRELFGLVSCHIMNLYTEDVFVSPLSFHAQLIQQELETLPDDFTLPNRTVVGLMSFFKGEKTEAVYKNGEDIDLIKTRTQIALAGQDEDSFHVYGRGWPEGVSREDSRSGDWVTRKKALLEDYYFNLCFENTSTKNYVTEKIWDSIENYCLPIYYGKHNGIYELFPKDSFIDYSTFNNPKELFSFIDGLSNKEYIDRMNNCIKVYQSIQSKGESFAHGERQKSLEAIADKLKNITR
;
A
#
# COMPACT_ATOMS: atom_id res chain seq x y z
N MET A 1 1.39 -10.96 23.01
CA MET A 1 2.42 -10.03 22.50
C MET A 1 1.70 -8.94 21.73
N PRO A 2 2.03 -7.65 21.87
CA PRO A 2 1.29 -6.59 21.19
C PRO A 2 1.56 -6.49 19.67
N TYR A 3 2.49 -7.30 19.14
CA TYR A 3 2.88 -7.27 17.73
C TYR A 3 3.15 -8.68 17.20
N THR A 4 2.70 -8.95 15.99
CA THR A 4 3.28 -9.98 15.12
C THR A 4 4.38 -9.31 14.30
N PRO A 5 5.48 -10.00 13.97
CA PRO A 5 6.57 -9.39 13.20
C PRO A 5 6.20 -9.12 11.73
N PHE A 6 4.96 -9.44 11.32
CA PHE A 6 4.50 -9.50 9.94
C PHE A 6 3.33 -8.54 9.64
N GLY A 7 3.51 -7.26 9.99
CA GLY A 7 2.58 -6.17 9.69
C GLY A 7 1.88 -5.63 10.94
N GLY A 8 0.68 -5.09 10.78
CA GLY A 8 -0.18 -4.75 11.92
C GLY A 8 -0.62 -6.01 12.68
N PHE A 9 -0.80 -5.89 14.00
CA PHE A 9 -1.27 -7.01 14.83
C PHE A 9 -2.63 -7.51 14.33
N ASN A 10 -2.70 -8.80 14.01
CA ASN A 10 -3.96 -9.51 13.77
C ASN A 10 -3.96 -10.78 14.64
N PRO A 11 -5.06 -11.07 15.36
CA PRO A 11 -5.13 -12.20 16.28
C PRO A 11 -4.93 -13.58 15.62
N ILE A 12 -5.13 -13.72 14.30
CA ILE A 12 -5.00 -15.01 13.61
C ILE A 12 -3.53 -15.38 13.28
N ASP A 13 -2.62 -14.40 13.25
CA ASP A 13 -1.25 -14.58 12.76
C ASP A 13 -0.46 -15.61 13.58
N ILE A 14 -0.41 -15.43 14.91
CA ILE A 14 0.38 -16.29 15.79
C ILE A 14 -0.19 -17.72 15.81
N PRO A 15 -1.51 -17.94 16.05
CA PRO A 15 -2.07 -19.29 15.99
C PRO A 15 -1.80 -20.00 14.65
N TYR A 16 -1.89 -19.27 13.53
CA TYR A 16 -1.60 -19.84 12.22
C TYR A 16 -0.13 -20.27 12.10
N LEU A 17 0.83 -19.40 12.46
CA LEU A 17 2.26 -19.73 12.41
C LEU A 17 2.61 -20.90 13.35
N GLU A 18 2.02 -20.94 14.55
CA GLU A 18 2.19 -22.03 15.51
C GLU A 18 1.67 -23.36 14.94
N SER A 19 0.53 -23.33 14.23
CA SER A 19 0.01 -24.51 13.51
C SER A 19 0.98 -25.03 12.42
N LYS A 20 1.86 -24.15 11.94
CA LYS A 20 2.93 -24.47 10.97
C LYS A 20 4.26 -24.84 11.65
N GLY A 21 4.29 -24.94 12.98
CA GLY A 21 5.49 -25.26 13.77
C GLY A 21 6.46 -24.08 13.94
N ILE A 22 5.98 -22.84 13.80
CA ILE A 22 6.77 -21.62 13.90
C ILE A 22 6.34 -20.86 15.16
N TYR A 23 7.28 -20.67 16.08
CA TYR A 23 7.01 -20.07 17.38
C TYR A 23 7.78 -18.77 17.56
N VAL A 24 7.12 -17.75 18.10
CA VAL A 24 7.78 -16.50 18.48
C VAL A 24 8.32 -16.63 19.89
N VAL A 25 9.65 -16.53 20.04
CA VAL A 25 10.34 -16.65 21.32
C VAL A 25 10.80 -15.28 21.83
N LYS A 26 10.89 -15.13 23.16
CA LYS A 26 11.34 -13.88 23.80
C LYS A 26 12.87 -13.77 23.90
N ASP A 27 13.56 -14.89 24.05
CA ASP A 27 15.03 -14.91 24.12
C ASP A 27 15.62 -15.20 22.74
N ILE A 28 16.44 -14.26 22.24
CA ILE A 28 17.16 -14.38 20.98
C ILE A 28 18.07 -15.62 20.90
N LYS A 29 18.52 -16.15 22.04
CA LYS A 29 19.31 -17.39 22.09
C LYS A 29 18.50 -18.60 21.62
N GLN A 30 17.20 -18.61 21.91
CA GLN A 30 16.27 -19.68 21.54
C GLN A 30 15.78 -19.58 20.09
N ALA A 31 15.87 -18.39 19.46
CA ALA A 31 15.36 -18.19 18.10
C ALA A 31 16.27 -18.82 17.05
N ASP A 32 15.76 -19.60 16.09
CA ASP A 32 16.56 -20.09 14.95
C ASP A 32 16.74 -19.03 13.85
N VAL A 33 15.70 -18.20 13.69
CA VAL A 33 15.61 -17.14 12.70
C VAL A 33 15.41 -15.81 13.39
N LEU A 34 16.17 -14.79 12.99
CA LEU A 34 15.98 -13.40 13.37
C LEU A 34 15.28 -12.65 12.24
N VAL A 35 14.10 -12.12 12.53
CA VAL A 35 13.31 -11.34 11.57
C VAL A 35 13.38 -9.86 11.95
N GLY A 36 13.58 -8.98 10.96
CA GLY A 36 13.57 -7.54 11.21
C GLY A 36 13.06 -6.74 10.02
N GLY A 37 12.30 -5.68 10.29
CA GLY A 37 11.74 -4.78 9.26
C GLY A 37 12.77 -4.02 8.42
N HIS A 38 13.99 -3.90 8.93
CA HIS A 38 15.06 -3.15 8.29
C HIS A 38 16.42 -3.76 8.62
N ARG A 39 17.34 -3.72 7.66
CA ARG A 39 18.71 -4.26 7.80
C ARG A 39 19.41 -3.79 9.08
N LYS A 40 19.22 -2.53 9.45
CA LYS A 40 19.84 -1.91 10.65
C LYS A 40 19.57 -2.70 11.94
N PHE A 41 18.43 -3.37 12.05
CA PHE A 41 18.07 -4.15 13.23
C PHE A 41 18.74 -5.52 13.27
N LEU A 42 19.08 -6.09 12.10
CA LEU A 42 19.75 -7.39 12.00
C LEU A 42 21.28 -7.27 11.99
N LYS A 43 21.81 -6.13 11.53
CA LYS A 43 23.25 -5.86 11.39
C LYS A 43 24.09 -6.18 12.65
N PRO A 44 23.67 -5.83 13.89
CA PRO A 44 24.42 -6.16 15.09
C PRO A 44 24.58 -7.68 15.29
N TYR A 45 23.61 -8.46 14.84
CA TYR A 45 23.55 -9.90 15.03
C TYR A 45 24.34 -10.68 13.99
N PHE A 46 24.52 -10.13 12.78
CA PHE A 46 25.34 -10.77 11.74
C PHE A 46 26.73 -11.14 12.26
N ARG A 47 27.40 -10.23 12.97
CA ARG A 47 28.75 -10.50 13.52
C ARG A 47 28.71 -11.41 14.74
N LYS A 48 27.68 -11.25 15.58
CA LYS A 48 27.56 -11.97 16.85
C LYS A 48 27.26 -13.45 16.64
N TYR A 49 26.39 -13.77 15.69
CA TYR A 49 25.92 -15.14 15.49
C TYR A 49 26.37 -15.75 14.17
N LEU A 50 26.83 -14.97 13.19
CA LEU A 50 27.23 -15.46 11.87
C LEU A 50 26.16 -16.42 11.32
N ASN A 51 26.55 -17.62 10.89
CA ASN A 51 25.64 -18.64 10.36
C ASN A 51 24.98 -19.52 11.42
N LYS A 52 25.23 -19.29 12.72
CA LYS A 52 24.53 -19.99 13.82
C LYS A 52 23.05 -19.63 13.90
N LYS A 53 22.65 -18.53 13.25
CA LYS A 53 21.27 -18.04 13.16
C LYS A 53 20.98 -17.69 11.71
N LYS A 54 19.72 -17.76 11.30
CA LYS A 54 19.26 -17.28 9.99
C LYS A 54 18.69 -15.87 10.14
N TYR A 55 18.68 -15.11 9.05
CA TYR A 55 18.22 -13.72 9.06
C TYR A 55 17.25 -13.48 7.93
N VAL A 56 16.12 -12.85 8.26
CA VAL A 56 15.09 -12.46 7.30
C VAL A 56 14.79 -10.97 7.49
N ILE A 57 14.96 -10.19 6.42
CA ILE A 57 14.29 -8.91 6.33
C ILE A 57 12.88 -9.17 5.83
N TRP A 58 11.89 -8.78 6.61
CA TRP A 58 10.49 -8.85 6.21
C TRP A 58 9.89 -7.45 6.33
N THR A 59 9.33 -6.89 5.25
CA THR A 59 8.77 -5.53 5.29
C THR A 59 7.66 -5.31 4.26
N GLN A 60 6.61 -4.60 4.69
CA GLN A 60 5.58 -4.01 3.81
C GLN A 60 5.89 -2.56 3.43
N GLU A 61 7.01 -2.02 3.91
CA GLU A 61 7.42 -0.65 3.62
C GLU A 61 8.40 -0.60 2.44
N PRO A 62 8.00 -0.01 1.28
CA PRO A 62 8.79 -0.06 0.04
C PRO A 62 10.21 0.49 0.15
N ARG A 63 10.46 1.40 1.10
CA ARG A 63 11.76 2.05 1.28
C ARG A 63 12.59 1.50 2.43
N PHE A 64 12.07 0.52 3.18
CA PHE A 64 12.87 -0.14 4.21
C PHE A 64 13.86 -1.15 3.62
N ASP A 65 13.56 -1.71 2.46
CA ASP A 65 14.49 -2.49 1.66
C ASP A 65 14.06 -2.47 0.18
N VAL A 66 14.99 -2.10 -0.72
CA VAL A 66 14.76 -2.01 -2.18
C VAL A 66 15.44 -3.14 -2.97
N SER A 67 15.70 -4.27 -2.32
CA SER A 67 16.35 -5.42 -2.97
C SER A 67 15.32 -6.20 -3.78
N PHE A 68 15.61 -6.46 -5.06
CA PHE A 68 14.82 -7.37 -5.90
C PHE A 68 15.24 -8.84 -5.76
N LYS A 69 16.43 -9.09 -5.20
CA LYS A 69 16.94 -10.44 -5.00
C LYS A 69 16.48 -11.00 -3.66
N PRO A 70 16.07 -12.27 -3.57
CA PRO A 70 15.54 -12.88 -2.35
C PRO A 70 16.62 -13.14 -1.28
N VAL A 71 17.90 -12.95 -1.61
CA VAL A 71 19.03 -13.12 -0.69
C VAL A 71 20.07 -12.04 -0.93
N ARG A 72 20.53 -11.42 0.15
CA ARG A 72 21.69 -10.52 0.17
C ARG A 72 22.82 -11.14 0.98
N ARG A 73 24.04 -11.05 0.44
CA ARG A 73 25.26 -11.46 1.14
C ARG A 73 25.76 -10.32 2.02
N GLU A 74 26.00 -10.63 3.29
CA GLU A 74 26.41 -9.71 4.34
C GLU A 74 27.79 -10.10 4.87
N LEU A 75 28.47 -9.16 5.55
CA LEU A 75 29.80 -9.39 6.14
C LEU A 75 30.80 -10.05 5.17
N PHE A 76 31.04 -9.42 4.02
CA PHE A 76 31.96 -9.92 2.99
C PHE A 76 31.59 -11.33 2.46
N GLY A 77 30.32 -11.70 2.50
CA GLY A 77 29.84 -13.00 2.00
C GLY A 77 29.64 -14.06 3.06
N LEU A 78 30.05 -13.80 4.31
CA LEU A 78 29.99 -14.78 5.40
C LEU A 78 28.57 -15.09 5.87
N VAL A 79 27.63 -14.17 5.66
CA VAL A 79 26.25 -14.29 6.15
C VAL A 79 25.26 -14.14 5.00
N SER A 80 24.28 -15.05 4.92
CA SER A 80 23.11 -14.89 4.07
C SER A 80 21.99 -14.20 4.84
N CYS A 81 21.54 -13.05 4.34
CA CYS A 81 20.31 -12.41 4.79
C CYS A 81 19.24 -12.61 3.73
N HIS A 82 18.19 -13.34 4.07
CA HIS A 82 17.04 -13.54 3.19
C HIS A 82 16.15 -12.30 3.21
N ILE A 83 15.53 -12.02 2.07
CA ILE A 83 14.68 -10.84 1.88
C ILE A 83 13.27 -11.31 1.52
N MET A 84 12.29 -10.72 2.21
CA MET A 84 10.86 -10.70 1.90
C MET A 84 10.42 -9.24 1.95
N ASN A 85 10.27 -8.60 0.81
CA ASN A 85 9.79 -7.24 0.69
C ASN A 85 8.79 -7.15 -0.48
N LEU A 86 8.40 -5.92 -0.82
CA LEU A 86 7.48 -5.65 -1.92
C LEU A 86 7.99 -6.14 -3.29
N TYR A 87 9.31 -6.17 -3.47
CA TYR A 87 9.96 -6.42 -4.75
C TYR A 87 10.38 -7.88 -4.95
N THR A 88 10.41 -8.67 -3.88
CA THR A 88 10.53 -10.14 -3.94
C THR A 88 9.19 -10.83 -4.19
N GLU A 89 8.09 -10.06 -4.23
CA GLU A 89 6.73 -10.51 -4.59
C GLU A 89 6.19 -11.65 -3.70
N ASP A 90 6.77 -11.83 -2.51
CA ASP A 90 6.39 -12.86 -1.52
C ASP A 90 5.82 -12.28 -0.22
N VAL A 91 5.57 -10.96 -0.18
CA VAL A 91 4.85 -10.27 0.91
C VAL A 91 3.38 -10.04 0.54
N PHE A 92 3.12 -9.44 -0.63
CA PHE A 92 1.78 -9.27 -1.18
C PHE A 92 1.54 -10.34 -2.24
N VAL A 93 0.90 -11.44 -1.84
CA VAL A 93 0.66 -12.60 -2.71
C VAL A 93 -0.59 -12.45 -3.59
N SER A 94 -1.46 -11.51 -3.26
CA SER A 94 -2.61 -11.07 -4.05
C SER A 94 -2.86 -9.56 -3.84
N PRO A 95 -3.62 -8.89 -4.73
CA PRO A 95 -4.06 -7.50 -4.51
C PRO A 95 -4.94 -7.30 -3.26
N LEU A 96 -5.38 -8.38 -2.60
CA LEU A 96 -6.24 -8.34 -1.41
C LEU A 96 -5.51 -8.72 -0.12
N SER A 97 -4.37 -9.42 -0.21
CA SER A 97 -3.49 -9.91 0.87
C SER A 97 -3.89 -9.51 2.30
N PHE A 98 -3.47 -8.32 2.76
CA PHE A 98 -3.71 -7.86 4.13
C PHE A 98 -4.90 -6.90 4.27
N HIS A 99 -5.47 -6.44 3.16
CA HIS A 99 -6.41 -5.31 3.14
C HIS A 99 -7.85 -5.72 2.89
N ALA A 100 -8.12 -6.98 2.50
CA ALA A 100 -9.49 -7.52 2.43
C ALA A 100 -10.28 -7.32 3.73
N GLN A 101 -9.62 -7.42 4.89
CA GLN A 101 -10.25 -7.24 6.20
C GLN A 101 -10.78 -5.82 6.46
N LEU A 102 -10.32 -4.82 5.69
CA LEU A 102 -10.75 -3.44 5.85
C LEU A 102 -12.03 -3.13 5.06
N ILE A 103 -12.44 -4.02 4.15
CA ILE A 103 -13.57 -3.83 3.24
C ILE A 103 -14.82 -4.39 3.93
N GLN A 104 -15.43 -3.60 4.81
CA GLN A 104 -16.53 -4.04 5.68
C GLN A 104 -17.83 -3.28 5.44
N GLN A 105 -17.77 -2.04 4.95
CA GLN A 105 -18.92 -1.17 4.87
C GLN A 105 -19.85 -1.56 3.72
N GLU A 106 -21.16 -1.56 3.95
CA GLU A 106 -22.12 -1.64 2.86
C GLU A 106 -22.21 -0.27 2.17
N LEU A 107 -22.02 -0.29 0.85
CA LEU A 107 -22.11 0.90 0.00
C LEU A 107 -23.30 0.74 -0.93
N GLU A 108 -23.90 1.84 -1.38
CA GLU A 108 -24.95 1.84 -2.39
C GLU A 108 -24.40 2.47 -3.67
N THR A 109 -24.87 2.02 -4.83
CA THR A 109 -24.50 2.69 -6.09
C THR A 109 -25.09 4.09 -6.14
N LEU A 110 -24.35 5.03 -6.72
CA LEU A 110 -24.85 6.37 -7.02
C LEU A 110 -26.06 6.29 -7.97
N PRO A 111 -27.09 7.11 -7.75
CA PRO A 111 -28.25 7.16 -8.64
C PRO A 111 -27.91 7.86 -9.97
N ASP A 112 -28.70 7.58 -11.01
CA ASP A 112 -28.47 8.10 -12.37
C ASP A 112 -28.59 9.63 -12.47
N ASP A 113 -29.29 10.27 -11.53
CA ASP A 113 -29.47 11.72 -11.44
C ASP A 113 -28.43 12.42 -10.56
N PHE A 114 -27.44 11.68 -10.04
CA PHE A 114 -26.35 12.25 -9.26
C PHE A 114 -25.62 13.34 -10.07
N THR A 115 -25.40 14.48 -9.41
CA THR A 115 -24.69 15.61 -10.00
C THR A 115 -23.39 15.81 -9.25
N LEU A 116 -22.27 15.77 -9.97
CA LEU A 116 -20.93 15.96 -9.41
C LEU A 116 -20.77 17.39 -8.90
N PRO A 117 -20.63 17.62 -7.57
CA PRO A 117 -20.69 18.97 -7.02
C PRO A 117 -19.41 19.79 -7.24
N ASN A 118 -18.26 19.15 -7.21
CA ASN A 118 -16.97 19.78 -7.49
C ASN A 118 -16.01 18.77 -8.14
N ARG A 119 -14.89 19.28 -8.64
CA ARG A 119 -13.85 18.51 -9.34
C ARG A 119 -12.51 18.56 -8.66
N THR A 120 -12.47 19.10 -7.44
CA THR A 120 -11.24 19.23 -6.69
C THR A 120 -10.77 17.85 -6.26
N VAL A 121 -9.49 17.59 -6.48
CA VAL A 121 -8.84 16.36 -6.07
C VAL A 121 -8.28 16.50 -4.66
N VAL A 122 -8.45 15.48 -3.83
CA VAL A 122 -7.80 15.41 -2.51
C VAL A 122 -6.68 14.38 -2.49
N GLY A 123 -5.57 14.73 -1.84
CA GLY A 123 -4.46 13.84 -1.55
C GLY A 123 -4.18 13.75 -0.06
N LEU A 124 -4.31 12.57 0.52
CA LEU A 124 -3.96 12.31 1.92
C LEU A 124 -2.56 11.70 2.00
N MET A 125 -1.52 12.55 2.08
CA MET A 125 -0.14 12.10 1.94
C MET A 125 0.85 13.00 2.66
N SER A 126 1.83 12.38 3.32
CA SER A 126 2.94 13.10 3.92
C SER A 126 4.01 13.41 2.88
N PHE A 127 4.66 14.55 3.02
CA PHE A 127 5.78 14.92 2.18
C PHE A 127 7.02 14.13 2.56
N PHE A 128 7.68 13.55 1.56
CA PHE A 128 8.97 12.90 1.71
C PHE A 128 9.87 13.31 0.57
N LYS A 129 10.84 14.20 0.81
CA LYS A 129 11.84 14.74 -0.15
C LYS A 129 11.27 15.40 -1.44
N GLY A 130 9.97 15.31 -1.70
CA GLY A 130 9.31 15.90 -2.86
C GLY A 130 9.92 15.43 -4.17
N GLU A 131 10.24 16.37 -5.07
CA GLU A 131 10.86 16.06 -6.36
C GLU A 131 12.29 15.52 -6.26
N LYS A 132 12.93 15.64 -5.09
CA LYS A 132 14.27 15.10 -4.80
C LYS A 132 14.25 13.65 -4.33
N THR A 133 13.08 13.01 -4.35
CA THR A 133 12.93 11.61 -3.97
C THR A 133 13.73 10.71 -4.92
N GLU A 134 14.52 9.78 -4.36
CA GLU A 134 15.34 8.88 -5.17
C GLU A 134 14.47 7.86 -5.93
N ALA A 135 14.73 7.64 -7.21
CA ALA A 135 14.05 6.63 -8.00
C ALA A 135 14.29 5.20 -7.47
N VAL A 136 13.32 4.32 -7.71
CA VAL A 136 13.48 2.86 -7.53
C VAL A 136 13.29 2.23 -8.89
N TYR A 137 14.33 1.63 -9.47
CA TYR A 137 14.26 1.10 -10.82
C TYR A 137 13.94 -0.40 -10.85
N LYS A 138 12.95 -0.78 -11.66
CA LYS A 138 12.68 -2.17 -12.08
C LYS A 138 12.69 -2.22 -13.60
N ASN A 139 13.58 -3.03 -14.18
CA ASN A 139 13.71 -3.20 -15.64
C ASN A 139 13.90 -1.88 -16.42
N GLY A 140 14.63 -0.92 -15.85
CA GLY A 140 14.92 0.37 -16.49
C GLY A 140 13.83 1.44 -16.31
N GLU A 141 12.71 1.12 -15.68
CA GLU A 141 11.65 2.08 -15.36
C GLU A 141 11.68 2.46 -13.88
N ASP A 142 11.45 3.75 -13.59
CA ASP A 142 11.24 4.22 -12.21
C ASP A 142 9.84 3.81 -11.76
N ILE A 143 9.78 3.02 -10.69
CA ILE A 143 8.55 2.53 -10.09
C ILE A 143 8.25 3.21 -8.75
N ASP A 144 9.07 4.17 -8.30
CA ASP A 144 8.70 5.00 -7.13
C ASP A 144 7.66 6.05 -7.53
N LEU A 145 6.61 6.20 -6.73
CA LEU A 145 5.48 7.08 -7.04
C LEU A 145 5.45 8.34 -6.17
N ILE A 146 6.33 8.48 -5.18
CA ILE A 146 6.32 9.63 -4.26
C ILE A 146 6.61 10.93 -5.01
N LYS A 147 7.58 10.90 -5.93
CA LYS A 147 7.88 12.04 -6.80
C LYS A 147 6.66 12.42 -7.64
N THR A 148 6.06 11.46 -8.34
CA THR A 148 4.87 11.68 -9.18
C THR A 148 3.71 12.27 -8.39
N ARG A 149 3.42 11.72 -7.19
CA ARG A 149 2.38 12.26 -6.29
C ARG A 149 2.65 13.70 -5.88
N THR A 150 3.91 14.03 -5.60
CA THR A 150 4.31 15.40 -5.29
C THR A 150 4.06 16.33 -6.47
N GLN A 151 4.44 15.90 -7.68
CA GLN A 151 4.28 16.71 -8.89
C GLN A 151 2.80 16.97 -9.22
N ILE A 152 1.92 15.97 -9.04
CA ILE A 152 0.47 16.15 -9.21
C ILE A 152 -0.06 17.17 -8.19
N ALA A 153 0.30 17.01 -6.91
CA ALA A 153 -0.18 17.90 -5.87
C ALA A 153 0.25 19.35 -6.10
N LEU A 154 1.51 19.58 -6.47
CA LEU A 154 2.04 20.93 -6.77
C LEU A 154 1.38 21.53 -8.01
N ALA A 155 1.21 20.75 -9.08
CA ALA A 155 0.59 21.24 -10.31
C ALA A 155 -0.87 21.68 -10.11
N GLY A 156 -1.62 21.01 -9.22
CA GLY A 156 -2.99 21.37 -8.94
C GLY A 156 -3.17 22.50 -7.91
N GLN A 157 -2.10 22.99 -7.29
CA GLN A 157 -2.20 24.13 -6.36
C GLN A 157 -2.43 25.45 -7.09
N ASP A 158 -1.78 25.63 -8.24
CA ASP A 158 -1.85 26.87 -9.02
C ASP A 158 -3.29 27.17 -9.51
N GLU A 159 -4.12 26.13 -9.64
CA GLU A 159 -5.50 26.21 -10.14
C GLU A 159 -6.55 25.90 -9.05
N ASP A 160 -6.13 25.70 -7.78
CA ASP A 160 -6.98 25.20 -6.67
C ASP A 160 -7.75 23.90 -7.03
N SER A 161 -7.19 23.11 -7.95
CA SER A 161 -7.72 21.83 -8.42
C SER A 161 -7.24 20.65 -7.58
N PHE A 162 -6.28 20.87 -6.68
CA PHE A 162 -5.76 19.85 -5.77
C PHE A 162 -5.54 20.36 -4.35
N HIS A 163 -6.13 19.66 -3.37
CA HIS A 163 -5.89 19.90 -1.94
C HIS A 163 -5.09 18.74 -1.34
N VAL A 164 -3.98 19.05 -0.68
CA VAL A 164 -3.19 18.06 0.03
C VAL A 164 -3.32 18.24 1.54
N TYR A 165 -3.48 17.11 2.24
CA TYR A 165 -3.46 17.03 3.69
C TYR A 165 -2.43 16.00 4.12
N GLY A 166 -1.53 16.42 5.01
CA GLY A 166 -0.49 15.56 5.54
C GLY A 166 0.73 16.30 6.05
N ARG A 167 1.60 15.56 6.72
CA ARG A 167 2.74 16.12 7.44
C ARG A 167 3.92 16.43 6.53
N GLY A 168 4.65 17.50 6.87
CA GLY A 168 6.01 17.76 6.39
C GLY A 168 6.11 18.46 5.04
N TRP A 169 4.98 18.85 4.45
CA TRP A 169 4.95 19.66 3.24
C TRP A 169 5.56 21.04 3.49
N PRO A 170 6.11 21.70 2.45
CA PRO A 170 6.49 23.11 2.52
C PRO A 170 5.33 23.99 3.03
N GLU A 171 5.68 25.10 3.67
CA GLU A 171 4.70 26.05 4.19
C GLU A 171 3.75 26.53 3.09
N GLY A 172 2.45 26.57 3.41
CA GLY A 172 1.39 26.96 2.47
C GLY A 172 0.93 25.86 1.51
N VAL A 173 1.61 24.71 1.45
CA VAL A 173 1.23 23.62 0.52
C VAL A 173 0.15 22.72 1.12
N SER A 174 0.38 22.16 2.31
CA SER A 174 -0.62 21.31 2.97
C SER A 174 -1.65 22.16 3.71
N ARG A 175 -2.93 21.82 3.54
CA ARG A 175 -4.03 22.50 4.24
C ARG A 175 -4.04 22.19 5.73
N GLU A 176 -3.57 21.00 6.13
CA GLU A 176 -3.41 20.63 7.53
C GLU A 176 -2.41 19.47 7.73
N ASP A 177 -1.86 19.32 8.95
CA ASP A 177 -1.24 18.04 9.34
C ASP A 177 -2.33 17.06 9.78
N SER A 178 -2.75 16.26 8.81
CA SER A 178 -3.86 15.32 8.98
C SER A 178 -3.53 14.17 9.95
N ARG A 179 -2.25 13.97 10.31
CA ARG A 179 -1.78 12.81 11.10
C ARG A 179 -1.85 13.00 12.62
N SER A 180 -2.31 14.15 13.10
CA SER A 180 -2.53 14.36 14.54
C SER A 180 -3.89 13.81 14.99
N GLY A 181 -3.93 13.08 16.12
CA GLY A 181 -5.17 12.58 16.72
C GLY A 181 -5.66 11.26 16.14
N ASP A 182 -6.98 11.03 16.17
CA ASP A 182 -7.60 9.86 15.56
C ASP A 182 -7.61 10.01 14.03
N TRP A 183 -6.59 9.41 13.42
CA TRP A 183 -6.38 9.47 11.97
C TRP A 183 -7.55 8.88 11.17
N VAL A 184 -8.20 7.83 11.66
CA VAL A 184 -9.25 7.14 10.91
C VAL A 184 -10.47 8.05 10.78
N THR A 185 -10.93 8.59 11.90
CA THR A 185 -12.07 9.52 11.93
C THR A 185 -11.75 10.80 11.17
N ARG A 186 -10.55 11.38 11.36
CA ARG A 186 -10.19 12.62 10.67
C ARG A 186 -10.13 12.44 9.16
N LYS A 187 -9.58 11.31 8.70
CA LYS A 187 -9.50 10.97 7.28
C LYS A 187 -10.88 10.91 6.63
N LYS A 188 -11.88 10.27 7.27
CA LYS A 188 -13.25 10.23 6.74
C LYS A 188 -13.82 11.65 6.59
N ALA A 189 -13.73 12.44 7.67
CA ALA A 189 -14.18 13.83 7.66
C ALA A 189 -13.50 14.70 6.60
N LEU A 190 -12.23 14.41 6.24
CA LEU A 190 -11.54 15.11 5.16
C LEU A 190 -12.04 14.72 3.77
N LEU A 191 -12.49 13.49 3.57
CA LEU A 191 -12.91 12.99 2.26
C LEU A 191 -14.36 13.36 1.92
N GLU A 192 -15.19 13.68 2.92
CA GLU A 192 -16.61 14.04 2.76
C GLU A 192 -16.86 15.19 1.78
N ASP A 193 -15.94 16.14 1.67
CA ASP A 193 -16.06 17.31 0.79
C ASP A 193 -15.53 17.09 -0.64
N TYR A 194 -15.04 15.89 -0.95
CA TYR A 194 -14.36 15.59 -2.21
C TYR A 194 -15.00 14.43 -2.96
N TYR A 195 -14.76 14.44 -4.27
CA TYR A 195 -15.28 13.43 -5.21
C TYR A 195 -14.18 12.74 -6.00
N PHE A 196 -12.92 13.17 -5.84
CA PHE A 196 -11.76 12.55 -6.46
C PHE A 196 -10.64 12.42 -5.43
N ASN A 197 -10.05 11.23 -5.33
CA ASN A 197 -8.96 10.99 -4.39
C ASN A 197 -7.71 10.46 -5.10
N LEU A 198 -6.57 11.11 -4.91
CA LEU A 198 -5.27 10.59 -5.34
C LEU A 198 -4.79 9.51 -4.35
N CYS A 199 -5.13 8.26 -4.64
CA CYS A 199 -4.91 7.11 -3.76
C CYS A 199 -3.70 6.26 -4.16
N PHE A 200 -2.66 6.85 -4.76
CA PHE A 200 -1.48 6.13 -5.19
C PHE A 200 -0.78 5.42 -4.04
N GLU A 201 -0.22 4.26 -4.35
CA GLU A 201 0.81 3.67 -3.52
C GLU A 201 2.10 4.50 -3.51
N ASN A 202 3.02 4.15 -2.61
CA ASN A 202 4.34 4.79 -2.57
C ASN A 202 5.26 4.28 -3.71
N THR A 203 4.99 3.08 -4.22
CA THR A 203 5.68 2.47 -5.36
C THR A 203 4.69 1.65 -6.16
N SER A 204 4.94 1.44 -7.45
CA SER A 204 4.17 0.47 -8.23
C SER A 204 4.90 -0.87 -8.30
N THR A 205 4.30 -1.91 -7.73
CA THR A 205 4.75 -3.29 -7.88
C THR A 205 3.56 -4.23 -7.84
N LYS A 206 3.78 -5.46 -8.30
CA LYS A 206 2.76 -6.49 -8.40
C LYS A 206 2.09 -6.69 -7.04
N ASN A 207 0.76 -6.76 -7.04
CA ASN A 207 -0.09 -7.05 -5.88
C ASN A 207 0.00 -6.05 -4.70
N TYR A 208 0.82 -5.00 -4.79
CA TYR A 208 0.87 -3.98 -3.75
C TYR A 208 -0.32 -3.04 -3.90
N VAL A 209 -1.45 -3.44 -3.34
CA VAL A 209 -2.67 -2.65 -3.23
C VAL A 209 -2.99 -2.56 -1.74
N THR A 210 -3.11 -1.34 -1.23
CA THR A 210 -3.34 -1.09 0.19
C THR A 210 -4.70 -0.47 0.47
N GLU A 211 -4.94 -0.03 1.70
CA GLU A 211 -6.14 0.66 2.15
C GLU A 211 -6.56 1.81 1.23
N LYS A 212 -5.62 2.50 0.57
CA LYS A 212 -5.85 3.79 -0.08
C LYS A 212 -6.97 3.79 -1.11
N ILE A 213 -7.00 2.81 -2.01
CA ILE A 213 -8.06 2.73 -3.03
C ILE A 213 -9.41 2.37 -2.40
N TRP A 214 -9.40 1.48 -1.40
CA TRP A 214 -10.62 1.07 -0.70
C TRP A 214 -11.21 2.22 0.12
N ASP A 215 -10.37 3.02 0.76
CA ASP A 215 -10.76 4.21 1.49
C ASP A 215 -11.37 5.28 0.59
N SER A 216 -10.82 5.46 -0.62
CA SER A 216 -11.41 6.35 -1.62
C SER A 216 -12.84 5.92 -1.93
N ILE A 217 -13.04 4.63 -2.20
CA ILE A 217 -14.34 4.07 -2.58
C ILE A 217 -15.34 4.17 -1.41
N GLU A 218 -14.92 3.83 -0.20
CA GLU A 218 -15.74 3.88 1.02
C GLU A 218 -16.27 5.30 1.33
N ASN A 219 -15.54 6.33 0.90
CA ASN A 219 -15.92 7.73 1.08
C ASN A 219 -16.47 8.36 -0.22
N TYR A 220 -16.94 7.54 -1.16
CA TYR A 220 -17.56 7.99 -2.42
C TYR A 220 -16.70 8.92 -3.29
N CYS A 221 -15.38 8.88 -3.11
CA CYS A 221 -14.41 9.53 -3.97
C CYS A 221 -14.03 8.60 -5.11
N LEU A 222 -14.14 9.06 -6.36
CA LEU A 222 -13.63 8.34 -7.51
C LEU A 222 -12.10 8.20 -7.40
N PRO A 223 -11.56 6.97 -7.38
CA PRO A 223 -10.13 6.78 -7.21
C PRO A 223 -9.33 7.26 -8.42
N ILE A 224 -8.27 8.02 -8.17
CA ILE A 224 -7.18 8.30 -9.11
C ILE A 224 -5.99 7.45 -8.66
N TYR A 225 -5.70 6.40 -9.40
CA TYR A 225 -4.75 5.35 -9.02
C TYR A 225 -3.66 5.16 -10.09
N TYR A 226 -2.60 4.45 -9.78
CA TYR A 226 -1.52 4.13 -10.72
C TYR A 226 -1.50 2.63 -11.03
N GLY A 227 -2.08 2.25 -12.17
CA GLY A 227 -2.35 0.84 -12.51
C GLY A 227 -1.17 0.07 -13.12
N LYS A 228 -0.23 0.75 -13.80
CA LYS A 228 0.92 0.11 -14.46
C LYS A 228 1.83 -0.61 -13.47
N HIS A 229 2.21 -1.87 -13.77
CA HIS A 229 3.01 -2.79 -12.93
C HIS A 229 2.35 -3.26 -11.63
N ASN A 230 1.08 -2.92 -11.42
CA ASN A 230 0.29 -3.33 -10.27
C ASN A 230 -0.64 -4.53 -10.64
N GLY A 231 -1.23 -5.18 -9.64
CA GLY A 231 -2.26 -6.21 -9.83
C GLY A 231 -3.69 -5.66 -9.80
N ILE A 232 -3.90 -4.35 -9.77
CA ILE A 232 -5.22 -3.74 -9.54
C ILE A 232 -6.29 -4.13 -10.57
N TYR A 233 -5.89 -4.34 -11.83
CA TYR A 233 -6.79 -4.77 -12.91
C TYR A 233 -7.21 -6.24 -12.82
N GLU A 234 -6.65 -7.02 -11.89
CA GLU A 234 -7.20 -8.33 -11.52
C GLU A 234 -8.51 -8.20 -10.73
N LEU A 235 -8.76 -7.03 -10.13
CA LEU A 235 -9.94 -6.75 -9.31
C LEU A 235 -10.93 -5.83 -10.03
N PHE A 236 -10.42 -4.76 -10.64
CA PHE A 236 -11.25 -3.72 -11.23
C PHE A 236 -11.31 -3.86 -12.75
N PRO A 237 -12.51 -3.81 -13.37
CA PRO A 237 -12.59 -3.72 -14.81
C PRO A 237 -12.01 -2.40 -15.29
N LYS A 238 -11.63 -2.34 -16.58
CA LYS A 238 -11.24 -1.10 -17.22
C LYS A 238 -12.33 -0.05 -17.03
N ASP A 239 -11.94 1.21 -16.93
CA ASP A 239 -12.85 2.35 -16.74
C ASP A 239 -13.65 2.31 -15.42
N SER A 240 -13.06 1.75 -14.36
CA SER A 240 -13.62 1.87 -12.99
C SER A 240 -13.00 3.06 -12.25
N PHE A 241 -11.67 3.10 -12.17
CA PHE A 241 -10.92 4.21 -11.61
C PHE A 241 -10.21 5.02 -12.71
N ILE A 242 -9.69 6.19 -12.38
CA ILE A 242 -8.84 6.98 -13.28
C ILE A 242 -7.41 6.47 -13.15
N ASP A 243 -6.89 5.79 -14.18
CA ASP A 243 -5.52 5.29 -14.18
C ASP A 243 -4.55 6.39 -14.63
N TYR A 244 -3.82 6.97 -13.69
CA TYR A 244 -2.85 8.01 -13.99
C TYR A 244 -1.72 7.53 -14.92
N SER A 245 -1.44 6.23 -14.96
CA SER A 245 -0.36 5.69 -15.80
C SER A 245 -0.63 5.82 -17.31
N THR A 246 -1.84 6.22 -17.71
CA THR A 246 -2.20 6.53 -19.10
C THR A 246 -1.98 8.00 -19.48
N PHE A 247 -1.57 8.85 -18.55
CA PHE A 247 -1.33 10.28 -18.77
C PHE A 247 0.17 10.59 -18.81
N ASN A 248 0.55 11.59 -19.61
CA ASN A 248 1.95 12.00 -19.72
C ASN A 248 2.38 12.98 -18.62
N ASN A 249 1.42 13.72 -18.04
CA ASN A 249 1.69 14.78 -17.07
C ASN A 249 0.43 15.14 -16.25
N PRO A 250 0.59 15.86 -15.11
CA PRO A 250 -0.55 16.25 -14.27
C PRO A 250 -1.60 17.11 -14.98
N LYS A 251 -1.22 17.95 -15.95
CA LYS A 251 -2.17 18.82 -16.65
C LYS A 251 -3.18 18.00 -17.46
N GLU A 252 -2.75 16.91 -18.08
CA GLU A 252 -3.67 16.01 -18.79
C GLU A 252 -4.65 15.32 -17.83
N LEU A 253 -4.21 14.95 -16.62
CA LEU A 253 -5.10 14.43 -15.57
C LEU A 253 -6.19 15.45 -15.21
N PHE A 254 -5.81 16.69 -14.89
CA PHE A 254 -6.79 17.72 -14.51
C PHE A 254 -7.73 18.06 -15.66
N SER A 255 -7.21 18.18 -16.89
CA SER A 255 -8.03 18.40 -18.09
C SER A 255 -9.06 17.27 -18.30
N PHE A 256 -8.68 16.03 -18.02
CA PHE A 256 -9.59 14.89 -18.08
C PHE A 256 -10.67 14.98 -17.00
N ILE A 257 -10.31 15.31 -15.77
CA ILE A 257 -11.25 15.47 -14.66
C ILE A 257 -12.26 16.59 -14.95
N ASP A 258 -11.80 17.71 -15.51
CA ASP A 258 -12.66 18.84 -15.92
C ASP A 258 -13.65 18.47 -17.02
N GLY A 259 -13.21 17.63 -17.97
CA GLY A 259 -14.05 17.12 -19.06
C GLY A 259 -14.98 15.97 -18.67
N LEU A 260 -14.85 15.40 -17.47
CA LEU A 260 -15.56 14.19 -17.08
C LEU A 260 -17.05 14.45 -16.87
N SER A 261 -17.91 13.85 -17.70
CA SER A 261 -19.37 14.00 -17.55
C SER A 261 -19.90 13.38 -16.26
N ASN A 262 -21.03 13.86 -15.74
CA ASN A 262 -21.71 13.24 -14.58
C ASN A 262 -21.99 11.76 -14.82
N LYS A 263 -22.47 11.41 -16.02
CA LYS A 263 -22.74 10.02 -16.40
C LYS A 263 -21.48 9.16 -16.30
N GLU A 264 -20.36 9.62 -16.86
CA GLU A 264 -19.11 8.86 -16.81
C GLU A 264 -18.58 8.73 -15.37
N TYR A 265 -18.69 9.79 -14.56
CA TYR A 265 -18.36 9.73 -13.14
C TYR A 265 -19.18 8.66 -12.41
N ILE A 266 -20.51 8.66 -12.58
CA ILE A 266 -21.43 7.68 -11.99
C ILE A 266 -21.06 6.27 -12.43
N ASP A 267 -20.88 6.04 -13.73
CA ASP A 267 -20.55 4.72 -14.28
C ASP A 267 -19.24 4.18 -13.68
N ARG A 268 -18.19 5.02 -13.64
CA ARG A 268 -16.87 4.71 -13.06
C ARG A 268 -16.99 4.39 -11.57
N MET A 269 -17.60 5.28 -10.79
CA MET A 269 -17.76 5.10 -9.35
C MET A 269 -18.60 3.87 -9.01
N ASN A 270 -19.68 3.61 -9.74
CA ASN A 270 -20.53 2.44 -9.55
C ASN A 270 -19.80 1.13 -9.89
N ASN A 271 -18.87 1.14 -10.86
CA ASN A 271 -18.01 -0.02 -11.11
C ASN A 271 -17.05 -0.27 -9.93
N CYS A 272 -16.46 0.79 -9.35
CA CYS A 272 -15.67 0.66 -8.14
C CYS A 272 -16.47 0.11 -6.95
N ILE A 273 -17.69 0.61 -6.73
CA ILE A 273 -18.59 0.16 -5.65
C ILE A 273 -18.96 -1.31 -5.82
N LYS A 274 -19.27 -1.76 -7.04
CA LYS A 274 -19.57 -3.17 -7.32
C LYS A 274 -18.40 -4.09 -6.96
N VAL A 275 -17.16 -3.69 -7.27
CA VAL A 275 -15.96 -4.46 -6.89
C VAL A 275 -15.82 -4.50 -5.36
N TYR A 276 -15.95 -3.35 -4.69
CA TYR A 276 -15.92 -3.26 -3.22
C TYR A 276 -16.96 -4.20 -2.60
N GLN A 277 -18.22 -4.13 -3.02
CA GLN A 277 -19.31 -4.98 -2.54
C GLN A 277 -19.07 -6.47 -2.81
N SER A 278 -18.50 -6.82 -3.97
CA SER A 278 -18.17 -8.21 -4.32
C SER A 278 -17.14 -8.84 -3.38
N ILE A 279 -16.31 -8.01 -2.74
CA ILE A 279 -15.33 -8.44 -1.73
C ILE A 279 -15.97 -8.40 -0.34
N GLN A 280 -16.65 -7.29 0.00
CA GLN A 280 -17.33 -7.10 1.28
C GLN A 280 -18.30 -8.24 1.59
N SER A 281 -19.13 -8.63 0.62
CA SER A 281 -20.13 -9.71 0.75
C SER A 281 -19.54 -11.09 1.05
N LYS A 282 -18.23 -11.30 0.84
CA LYS A 282 -17.55 -12.56 1.20
C LYS A 282 -17.21 -12.66 2.69
N GLY A 283 -17.25 -11.53 3.40
CA GLY A 283 -17.10 -11.44 4.84
C GLY A 283 -15.71 -11.81 5.38
N GLU A 284 -15.64 -11.90 6.71
CA GLU A 284 -14.40 -12.05 7.47
C GLU A 284 -13.62 -13.33 7.14
N SER A 285 -14.31 -14.45 6.88
CA SER A 285 -13.69 -15.73 6.53
C SER A 285 -12.84 -15.63 5.25
N PHE A 286 -13.33 -14.89 4.24
CA PHE A 286 -12.58 -14.63 3.02
C PHE A 286 -11.35 -13.76 3.29
N ALA A 287 -11.49 -12.69 4.07
CA ALA A 287 -10.37 -11.84 4.47
C ALA A 287 -9.29 -12.61 5.25
N HIS A 288 -9.70 -13.51 6.15
CA HIS A 288 -8.80 -14.43 6.82
C HIS A 288 -8.08 -15.34 5.83
N GLY A 289 -8.78 -15.87 4.82
CA GLY A 289 -8.17 -16.66 3.75
C GLY A 289 -7.09 -15.89 2.97
N GLU A 290 -7.35 -14.64 2.58
CA GLU A 290 -6.35 -13.80 1.90
C GLU A 290 -5.12 -13.53 2.78
N ARG A 291 -5.33 -13.26 4.07
CA ARG A 291 -4.25 -13.07 5.03
C ARG A 291 -3.42 -14.34 5.23
N GLN A 292 -4.08 -15.50 5.31
CA GLN A 292 -3.43 -16.81 5.45
C GLN A 292 -2.50 -17.14 4.28
N LYS A 293 -2.82 -16.74 3.05
CA LYS A 293 -1.91 -16.92 1.89
C LYS A 293 -0.56 -16.23 2.13
N SER A 294 -0.58 -15.03 2.70
CA SER A 294 0.65 -14.28 3.02
C SER A 294 1.41 -14.91 4.19
N LEU A 295 0.69 -15.40 5.22
CA LEU A 295 1.28 -16.13 6.33
C LEU A 295 1.91 -17.47 5.89
N GLU A 296 1.31 -18.14 4.91
CA GLU A 296 1.88 -19.37 4.34
C GLU A 296 3.18 -19.08 3.60
N ALA A 297 3.25 -18.02 2.79
CA ALA A 297 4.49 -17.61 2.12
C ALA A 297 5.61 -17.32 3.13
N ILE A 298 5.28 -16.68 4.26
CA ILE A 298 6.21 -16.47 5.38
C ILE A 298 6.64 -17.82 5.98
N ALA A 299 5.69 -18.71 6.27
CA ALA A 299 5.97 -20.00 6.86
C ALA A 299 6.90 -20.85 5.97
N ASP A 300 6.62 -20.88 4.68
CA ASP A 300 7.44 -21.58 3.69
C ASP A 300 8.84 -21.00 3.61
N LYS A 301 8.98 -19.68 3.57
CA LYS A 301 10.30 -19.03 3.61
C LYS A 301 11.07 -19.46 4.86
N LEU A 302 10.46 -19.35 6.03
CA LEU A 302 11.11 -19.64 7.31
C LEU A 302 11.54 -21.11 7.40
N LYS A 303 10.69 -22.05 6.95
CA LYS A 303 11.04 -23.47 6.88
C LYS A 303 12.16 -23.75 5.89
N ASN A 304 12.12 -23.13 4.72
CA ASN A 304 13.11 -23.38 3.67
C ASN A 304 14.53 -22.91 4.07
N ILE A 305 14.66 -21.87 4.89
CA ILE A 305 15.98 -21.35 5.30
C ILE A 305 16.56 -22.05 6.54
N THR A 306 15.73 -22.77 7.28
CA THR A 306 16.11 -23.54 8.49
C THR A 306 16.33 -25.03 8.22
N ARG A 307 15.87 -25.55 7.07
CA ARG A 307 16.34 -26.83 6.52
C ARG A 307 17.85 -26.79 6.25
#